data_AF-A0A966TPZ1-F1
#
_entry.id   AF-A0A966TPZ1-F1
#
_cell.length_a   1.000
_cell.length_b   1.000
_cell.length_c   1.000
_cell.angle_alpha   90.00
_cell.angle_beta   90.00
_cell.angle_gamma   90.00
#
_symmetry.space_group_name_H-M   'P 1'
#
loop_
_entity.id
_entity.type
_entity.pdbx_description
1 polymer ?
#
loop_
_entity_poly.entity_id
_entity_poly.type
_entity_poly.pdbx_seq_one_letter_code
_entity_poly.pdbx_strand_id
1 'polypeptide(L)'
;MNRESSLDALRGLAILGMVLSGSIAFGGVLPAWMYHAQVPPPLHQFDPSLPGITWVDLVFPFFLFSMGAAFPLALRPAIDEHRPFSYFAGVAAKRYFLLAFFALFTQHLKAWVIAPAPGIKEHGYSLL
;
A
#
# COMPACT_ATOMS: atom_id res chain seq x y z
N MET A 1 3.90 -15.17 -20.67
CA MET A 1 3.96 -13.88 -19.93
C MET A 1 5.05 -14.01 -18.89
N ASN A 2 6.23 -13.44 -19.16
CA ASN A 2 7.32 -13.45 -18.18
C ASN A 2 6.99 -12.40 -17.12
N ARG A 3 6.89 -12.82 -15.86
CA ARG A 3 6.73 -11.93 -14.72
C ARG A 3 8.09 -11.40 -14.34
N GLU A 4 8.22 -10.08 -14.21
CA GLU A 4 9.45 -9.45 -13.74
C GLU A 4 9.54 -9.58 -12.21
N SER A 5 10.22 -10.61 -11.73
CA SER A 5 10.32 -10.94 -10.30
C SER A 5 10.91 -9.81 -9.48
N SER A 6 11.91 -9.09 -9.99
CA SER A 6 12.52 -7.93 -9.34
C SER A 6 11.53 -6.79 -9.12
N LEU A 7 10.63 -6.57 -10.09
CA LEU A 7 9.62 -5.52 -10.01
C LEU A 7 8.52 -5.87 -9.00
N ASP A 8 8.09 -7.14 -9.01
CA ASP A 8 7.13 -7.66 -8.04
C ASP A 8 7.71 -7.65 -6.61
N ALA A 9 8.99 -7.97 -6.45
CA ALA A 9 9.71 -7.90 -5.17
C ALA A 9 9.82 -6.46 -4.66
N LEU A 10 10.18 -5.50 -5.52
CA LEU A 10 10.24 -4.08 -5.14
C LEU A 10 8.87 -3.56 -4.70
N ARG A 11 7.80 -3.92 -5.41
CA ARG A 11 6.43 -3.57 -5.02
C ARG A 11 6.07 -4.17 -3.66
N GLY A 12 6.40 -5.44 -3.44
CA GLY A 12 6.17 -6.13 -2.16
C GLY A 12 6.91 -5.46 -1.00
N LEU A 13 8.19 -5.14 -1.19
CA LEU A 13 9.00 -4.42 -0.22
C LEU A 13 8.41 -3.03 0.08
N ALA A 14 7.94 -2.31 -0.94
CA ALA A 14 7.30 -1.01 -0.75
C ALA A 14 6.00 -1.14 0.06
N ILE A 15 5.15 -2.11 -0.22
CA ILE A 15 3.91 -2.34 0.56
C ILE A 15 4.23 -2.66 2.02
N LEU A 16 5.19 -3.55 2.28
CA LEU A 16 5.65 -3.86 3.63
C LEU A 16 6.19 -2.61 4.35
N GLY A 17 6.98 -1.79 3.64
CA GLY A 17 7.48 -0.51 4.15
C GLY A 17 6.36 0.46 4.52
N MET A 18 5.30 0.58 3.69
CA MET A 18 4.17 1.48 3.95
C MET A 18 3.39 1.05 5.20
N VAL A 19 3.21 -0.26 5.40
CA VAL A 19 2.54 -0.79 6.59
C VAL A 19 3.40 -0.56 7.83
N LEU A 20 4.72 -0.83 7.74
CA LEU A 20 5.64 -0.62 8.84
C LEU A 20 5.69 0.86 9.27
N SER A 21 5.83 1.78 8.33
CA SER A 21 5.88 3.22 8.64
C SER A 21 4.52 3.81 9.02
N GLY A 22 3.42 3.34 8.41
CA GLY A 22 2.09 3.92 8.62
C GLY A 22 1.32 3.34 9.80
N SER A 23 1.57 2.08 10.18
CA SER A 23 0.78 1.39 11.23
C SER A 23 1.54 1.14 12.52
N ILE A 24 2.86 0.89 12.47
CA ILE A 24 3.66 0.54 13.66
C ILE A 24 4.31 1.78 14.28
N ALA A 25 4.64 2.79 13.47
CA ALA A 25 5.35 3.98 13.93
C ALA A 25 4.57 4.83 14.95
N PHE A 26 3.24 4.87 14.92
CA PHE A 26 2.47 5.81 15.73
C PHE A 26 2.20 5.38 17.20
N GLY A 27 3.00 4.46 17.75
CA GLY A 27 2.94 4.05 19.17
C GLY A 27 3.90 4.79 20.12
N GLY A 28 4.75 5.70 19.61
CA GLY A 28 5.75 6.43 20.41
C GLY A 28 6.94 5.60 20.90
N VAL A 29 7.05 4.34 20.47
CA VAL A 29 8.09 3.38 20.91
C VAL A 29 9.26 3.28 19.93
N LEU A 30 9.09 3.74 18.68
CA LEU A 30 10.09 3.54 17.64
C LEU A 30 11.17 4.64 17.64
N PRO A 31 12.41 4.31 17.23
CA PRO A 31 13.49 5.29 17.10
C PRO A 31 13.25 6.30 15.97
N ALA A 32 13.84 7.48 16.07
CA ALA A 32 13.61 8.62 15.16
C ALA A 32 13.85 8.30 13.66
N TRP A 33 14.75 7.37 13.33
CA TRP A 33 15.01 6.98 11.94
C TRP A 33 13.85 6.21 11.27
N MET A 34 12.83 5.80 12.03
CA MET A 34 11.62 5.14 11.52
C MET A 34 10.51 6.12 11.12
N TYR A 35 10.76 7.42 11.18
CA TYR A 35 9.80 8.48 10.85
C TYR A 35 10.34 9.38 9.74
N HIS A 36 9.48 10.27 9.23
CA HIS A 36 9.90 11.38 8.39
C HIS A 36 10.81 12.32 9.17
N ALA A 37 11.92 12.75 8.55
CA ALA A 37 12.87 13.66 9.20
C ALA A 37 12.21 14.98 9.63
N GLN A 38 11.25 15.45 8.85
CA GLN A 38 10.49 16.68 9.10
C GLN A 38 9.39 16.51 10.15
N VAL A 39 9.10 15.28 10.57
CA VAL A 39 8.05 14.98 11.56
C VAL A 39 8.63 14.05 12.64
N PRO A 40 9.67 14.50 13.37
CA PRO A 40 10.37 13.63 14.30
C PRO A 40 9.52 13.35 15.57
N PRO A 41 9.73 12.21 16.23
CA PRO A 41 9.17 11.95 17.56
C PRO A 41 9.80 12.91 18.60
N PRO A 42 9.15 13.16 19.75
CA PRO A 42 7.88 12.56 20.19
C PRO A 42 6.63 13.33 19.71
N LEU A 43 6.78 14.62 19.39
CA LEU A 43 5.65 15.51 19.12
C LEU A 43 5.07 15.33 17.71
N HIS A 44 5.83 14.74 16.77
CA HIS A 44 5.41 14.56 15.38
C HIS A 44 4.85 15.85 14.76
N GLN A 45 5.48 16.97 15.09
CA GLN A 45 5.15 18.26 14.51
C GLN A 45 6.03 18.47 13.28
N PHE A 46 5.43 19.02 12.23
CA PHE A 46 6.16 19.33 11.02
C PHE A 46 7.15 20.47 11.26
N ASP A 47 8.44 20.21 11.08
CA ASP A 47 9.52 21.18 11.16
C ASP A 47 10.20 21.31 9.78
N PRO A 48 9.94 22.41 9.04
CA PRO A 48 10.54 22.62 7.73
C PRO A 48 12.04 22.97 7.79
N SER A 49 12.57 23.29 8.98
CA SER A 49 13.98 23.65 9.16
C SER A 49 14.90 22.43 9.17
N LEU A 50 14.35 21.21 9.32
CA LEU A 50 15.07 19.96 9.29
C LEU A 50 15.19 19.42 7.86
N PRO A 51 16.35 19.53 7.20
CA PRO A 51 16.56 18.90 5.90
C PRO A 51 16.71 17.38 6.07
N GLY A 52 16.05 16.61 5.21
CA GLY A 52 16.28 15.16 5.18
C GLY A 52 15.27 14.41 4.33
N ILE A 53 15.75 13.33 3.70
CA ILE A 53 14.92 12.28 3.10
C ILE A 53 15.24 11.01 3.88
N THR A 54 14.21 10.36 4.37
CA THR A 54 14.31 9.10 5.10
C THR A 54 13.89 7.95 4.19
N TRP A 55 14.15 6.71 4.61
CA TRP A 55 13.66 5.55 3.86
C TRP A 55 12.12 5.56 3.75
N VAL A 56 11.41 6.12 4.74
CA VAL A 56 9.94 6.25 4.75
C VAL A 56 9.46 7.07 3.56
N ASP A 57 10.18 8.14 3.21
CA ASP A 57 9.89 9.00 2.07
C ASP A 57 10.08 8.27 0.73
N LEU A 58 10.96 7.28 0.68
CA LEU A 58 11.28 6.52 -0.54
C LEU A 58 10.26 5.43 -0.86
N VAL A 59 9.55 4.93 0.15
CA VAL A 59 8.62 3.81 0.00
C VAL A 59 7.52 4.13 -1.04
N PHE A 60 6.94 5.32 -0.98
CA PHE A 60 5.88 5.72 -1.92
C PHE A 60 6.39 5.88 -3.37
N PRO A 61 7.50 6.58 -3.65
CA PRO A 61 8.15 6.58 -4.96
C PRO A 61 8.47 5.18 -5.50
N PHE A 62 8.98 4.26 -4.68
CA PHE A 62 9.25 2.88 -5.11
C PHE A 62 7.96 2.16 -5.53
N PHE A 63 6.87 2.37 -4.78
CA PHE A 63 5.57 1.83 -5.14
C PHE A 63 5.09 2.39 -6.49
N LEU A 64 5.09 3.72 -6.67
CA LEU A 64 4.66 4.36 -7.93
C LEU A 64 5.51 3.91 -9.12
N PHE A 65 6.83 3.84 -8.96
CA PHE A 65 7.73 3.33 -9.99
C PHE A 65 7.39 1.88 -10.36
N SER A 66 7.26 1.00 -9.37
CA SER A 66 6.97 -0.42 -9.60
C SER A 66 5.64 -0.62 -10.33
N MET A 67 4.60 0.14 -9.93
CA MET A 67 3.28 0.09 -10.58
C MET A 67 3.33 0.67 -11.99
N GLY A 68 3.99 1.82 -12.18
CA GLY A 68 4.13 2.48 -13.48
C GLY A 68 4.85 1.61 -14.51
N ALA A 69 5.91 0.91 -14.10
CA ALA A 69 6.61 -0.04 -14.96
C ALA A 69 5.82 -1.34 -15.19
N ALA A 70 5.03 -1.81 -14.21
CA ALA A 70 4.28 -3.05 -14.31
C ALA A 70 3.11 -2.98 -15.30
N PHE A 71 2.46 -1.83 -15.44
CA PHE A 71 1.30 -1.66 -16.33
C PHE A 71 1.60 -1.94 -17.80
N PRO A 72 2.57 -1.28 -18.47
CA PRO A 72 2.86 -1.55 -19.88
C PRO A 72 3.35 -2.98 -20.10
N LEU A 73 4.15 -3.53 -19.17
CA LEU A 73 4.64 -4.91 -19.26
C LEU A 73 3.50 -5.93 -19.19
N ALA A 74 2.50 -5.70 -18.33
CA ALA A 74 1.34 -6.59 -18.20
C ALA A 74 0.35 -6.46 -19.37
N LEU A 75 0.30 -5.31 -20.04
CA LEU A 75 -0.62 -5.05 -21.15
C LEU A 75 -0.04 -5.43 -22.52
N ARG A 76 1.29 -5.46 -22.68
CA ARG A 76 1.98 -5.81 -23.92
C ARG A 76 1.39 -7.05 -24.64
N PRO A 77 1.22 -8.21 -23.98
CA PRO A 77 0.69 -9.39 -24.68
C PRO A 77 -0.72 -9.16 -25.26
N ALA A 78 -1.59 -8.46 -24.53
CA ALA A 78 -2.94 -8.18 -25.01
C ALA A 78 -2.96 -7.15 -26.15
N ILE A 79 -2.00 -6.22 -26.16
CA ILE A 79 -1.82 -5.26 -27.25
C ILE A 79 -1.28 -5.98 -28.50
N ASP A 80 -0.27 -6.85 -28.34
CA ASP A 80 0.32 -7.62 -29.45
C ASP A 80 -0.73 -8.55 -30.09
N GLU A 81 -1.63 -9.11 -29.29
CA GLU A 81 -2.78 -9.90 -29.74
C GLU A 81 -3.95 -9.07 -30.30
N HIS A 82 -3.82 -7.75 -30.41
CA HIS A 82 -4.85 -6.83 -30.93
C HIS A 82 -6.21 -7.01 -30.25
N ARG A 83 -6.21 -7.25 -28.93
CA ARG A 83 -7.45 -7.43 -28.17
C ARG A 83 -8.34 -6.18 -28.25
N PRO A 84 -9.67 -6.33 -28.34
CA PRO A 84 -10.57 -5.19 -28.44
C PRO A 84 -10.57 -4.36 -27.15
N PHE A 85 -10.96 -3.09 -27.24
CA PHE A 85 -11.05 -2.18 -26.09
C PHE A 85 -11.89 -2.74 -24.91
N SER A 86 -12.94 -3.52 -25.22
CA SER A 86 -13.79 -4.18 -24.22
C SER A 86 -13.01 -5.12 -23.30
N TYR A 87 -11.95 -5.76 -23.79
CA TYR A 87 -11.06 -6.59 -22.97
C TYR A 87 -10.35 -5.73 -21.92
N PHE A 88 -9.75 -4.61 -22.32
CA PHE A 88 -9.04 -3.71 -21.43
C PHE A 88 -9.98 -3.05 -20.41
N ALA A 89 -11.17 -2.62 -20.87
CA ALA A 89 -12.21 -2.09 -20.00
C ALA A 89 -12.66 -3.14 -18.96
N GLY A 90 -12.84 -4.39 -19.38
CA GLY A 90 -13.18 -5.50 -18.48
C GLY A 90 -12.09 -5.79 -17.45
N VAL A 91 -10.81 -5.76 -17.84
CA VAL A 91 -9.66 -5.92 -16.92
C VAL A 91 -9.62 -4.77 -15.92
N ALA A 92 -9.77 -3.53 -16.37
CA ALA A 92 -9.80 -2.35 -15.53
C ALA A 92 -10.97 -2.41 -14.54
N ALA A 93 -12.18 -2.70 -15.02
CA ALA A 93 -13.38 -2.84 -14.21
C ALA A 93 -13.24 -3.93 -13.14
N LYS A 94 -12.74 -5.12 -13.52
CA LYS A 94 -12.48 -6.22 -12.58
C LYS A 94 -11.48 -5.82 -11.50
N ARG A 95 -10.35 -5.19 -11.89
CA ARG A 95 -9.32 -4.73 -10.93
C ARG A 95 -9.88 -3.68 -9.98
N TYR A 96 -10.60 -2.70 -10.52
CA TYR A 96 -11.26 -1.67 -9.71
C TYR A 96 -12.25 -2.29 -8.73
N PHE A 97 -13.12 -3.18 -9.20
CA PHE A 97 -14.11 -3.86 -8.36
C PHE A 97 -13.45 -4.66 -7.24
N LEU A 98 -12.39 -5.44 -7.54
CA LEU A 98 -11.67 -6.22 -6.53
C LEU A 98 -11.00 -5.32 -5.50
N LEU A 99 -10.39 -4.21 -5.91
CA LEU A 99 -9.77 -3.25 -5.00
C LEU A 99 -10.82 -2.54 -4.14
N ALA A 100 -11.94 -2.12 -4.72
CA ALA A 100 -13.04 -1.49 -3.98
C ALA A 100 -13.67 -2.46 -2.99
N PHE A 101 -13.94 -3.69 -3.41
CA PHE A 101 -14.42 -4.75 -2.53
C PHE A 101 -13.42 -5.01 -1.40
N PHE A 102 -12.14 -5.20 -1.71
CA PHE A 102 -11.10 -5.41 -0.71
C PHE A 102 -11.03 -4.28 0.31
N ALA A 103 -11.05 -3.02 -0.15
CA ALA A 103 -11.02 -1.84 0.72
C ALA A 103 -12.25 -1.78 1.65
N LEU A 104 -13.45 -1.99 1.10
CA LEU A 104 -14.68 -1.99 1.90
C LEU A 104 -14.71 -3.17 2.87
N PHE A 105 -14.39 -4.37 2.41
CA PHE A 105 -14.38 -5.59 3.20
C PHE A 105 -13.43 -5.46 4.40
N THR A 106 -12.16 -5.10 4.16
CA THR A 106 -11.17 -4.93 5.24
C THR A 106 -11.54 -3.80 6.19
N GLN A 107 -12.17 -2.72 5.72
CA GLN A 107 -12.63 -1.64 6.59
C GLN A 107 -13.76 -2.10 7.52
N HIS A 108 -14.71 -2.89 7.02
CA HIS A 108 -15.85 -3.38 7.81
C HIS A 108 -15.50 -4.55 8.73
N LEU A 109 -14.40 -5.26 8.48
CA LEU A 109 -13.91 -6.31 9.37
C LEU A 109 -13.10 -5.81 10.57
N LYS A 110 -12.69 -4.53 10.58
CA LYS A 110 -11.96 -3.96 11.71
C LYS A 110 -12.79 -4.05 12.99
N ALA A 111 -12.19 -4.59 14.05
CA ALA A 111 -12.90 -4.88 15.30
C ALA A 111 -13.64 -3.65 15.89
N TRP A 112 -13.00 -2.48 15.84
CA TRP A 112 -13.55 -1.20 16.31
C TRP A 112 -14.62 -0.59 15.40
N VAL A 113 -14.81 -1.11 14.18
CA VAL A 113 -15.92 -0.75 13.28
C VAL A 113 -17.12 -1.67 13.53
N ILE A 114 -16.88 -2.95 13.86
CA ILE A 114 -17.92 -3.93 14.16
C ILE A 114 -18.63 -3.61 15.49
N ALA A 115 -17.85 -3.29 16.53
CA ALA A 115 -18.40 -3.02 17.85
C ALA A 115 -17.65 -1.87 18.56
N PRO A 116 -18.36 -1.00 19.32
CA PRO A 116 -17.72 0.05 20.11
C PRO A 116 -16.78 -0.48 21.22
N ALA A 117 -17.06 -1.70 21.72
CA ALA A 117 -16.24 -2.40 22.70
C ALA A 117 -15.98 -3.84 22.20
N PRO A 118 -14.96 -4.05 21.35
CA PRO A 118 -14.71 -5.33 20.71
C PRO A 118 -14.21 -6.38 21.72
N GLY A 119 -14.72 -7.60 21.61
CA GLY A 119 -14.23 -8.77 22.33
C GLY A 119 -13.29 -9.60 21.47
N ILE A 120 -12.94 -10.80 21.96
CA ILE A 120 -12.01 -11.73 21.30
C ILE A 120 -12.54 -12.17 19.92
N LYS A 121 -13.87 -12.27 19.76
CA LYS A 121 -14.49 -12.69 18.50
C LYS A 121 -14.35 -11.62 17.41
N GLU A 122 -14.58 -10.36 17.77
CA GLU A 122 -14.48 -9.20 16.89
C GLU A 122 -13.02 -8.95 16.48
N HIS A 123 -12.07 -9.18 17.40
CA HIS A 123 -10.65 -9.20 17.06
C HIS A 123 -10.29 -10.36 16.12
N GLY A 124 -10.90 -11.53 16.29
CA GLY A 124 -10.74 -12.66 15.38
C GLY A 124 -11.21 -12.37 13.96
N TYR A 125 -12.35 -11.68 13.79
CA TYR A 125 -12.84 -11.26 12.48
C TYR A 125 -11.93 -10.23 11.80
N SER A 126 -11.25 -9.39 12.58
CA SER A 126 -10.30 -8.39 12.06
C SER A 126 -9.00 -8.98 11.50
N LEU A 127 -8.77 -10.28 11.64
CA LEU A 127 -7.61 -10.99 11.08
C LEU A 127 -7.87 -11.63 9.71
N LEU A 128 -9.13 -11.59 9.24
CA LEU A 128 -9.57 -12.11 7.94
C LEU A 128 -9.54 -11.02 6.86
#